data_AF-A0A852E7S8-F1
#
_entry.id   AF-A0A852E7S8-F1
#
_cell.length_a   1.000
_cell.length_b   1.000
_cell.length_c   1.000
_cell.angle_alpha   90.00
_cell.angle_beta   90.00
_cell.angle_gamma   90.00
#
_symmetry.space_group_name_H-M   'P 1'
#
loop_
_entity.id
_entity.type
_entity.pdbx_description
1 polymer ?
#
loop_
_entity_poly.entity_id
_entity_poly.type
_entity_poly.pdbx_seq_one_letter_code
_entity_poly.pdbx_strand_id
1 'polypeptide(L)'
;MEKGPFSVEWLAQSSRGGAREMPGESRPCPLGPPARRRARRFRSPRAGHGRRCFSAAQLQELERSFREQRYIGAGEKRRLAAVLNLSQSQVKTWFQNRRMKFKRQTQDAR
;
A
#
# COMPACT_ATOMS: atom_id res chain seq x y z
N MET A 1 15.28 -12.19 13.92
CA MET A 1 14.15 -12.38 12.97
C MET A 1 13.82 -11.04 12.34
N GLU A 2 14.51 -10.74 11.24
CA GLU A 2 14.35 -9.50 10.50
C GLU A 2 12.94 -9.43 9.89
N LYS A 3 12.15 -8.48 10.37
CA LYS A 3 10.78 -8.24 9.91
C LYS A 3 10.88 -7.57 8.54
N GLY A 4 10.73 -8.36 7.48
CA GLY A 4 10.75 -7.92 6.08
C GLY A 4 9.71 -6.85 5.73
N PRO A 5 9.86 -6.20 4.57
CA PRO A 5 9.56 -4.79 4.34
C PRO A 5 8.11 -4.59 3.87
N PHE A 6 7.19 -4.32 4.80
CA PHE A 6 5.81 -3.93 4.44
C PHE A 6 5.30 -2.73 5.25
N SER A 7 6.19 -1.79 5.54
CA SER A 7 5.80 -0.43 5.89
C SER A 7 5.54 0.35 4.59
N VAL A 8 4.57 1.26 4.62
CA VAL A 8 4.11 2.08 3.49
C VAL A 8 5.23 2.91 2.82
N GLU A 9 6.42 2.95 3.43
CA GLU A 9 7.65 3.52 2.88
C GLU A 9 8.21 2.82 1.64
N TRP A 10 7.99 1.52 1.42
CA TRP A 10 8.58 0.86 0.23
C TRP A 10 7.97 1.39 -1.08
N LEU A 11 6.70 1.79 -1.07
CA LEU A 11 6.05 2.34 -2.26
C LEU A 11 6.51 3.78 -2.59
N ALA A 12 7.19 4.46 -1.67
CA ALA A 12 7.74 5.79 -1.89
C ALA A 12 9.21 5.77 -2.36
N GLN A 13 9.85 4.59 -2.39
CA GLN A 13 11.29 4.46 -2.56
C GLN A 13 11.68 4.10 -4.00
N SER A 14 11.30 4.95 -4.95
CA SER A 14 11.88 4.92 -6.31
C SER A 14 12.18 6.31 -6.87
N SER A 15 12.29 7.31 -6.01
CA SER A 15 12.79 8.65 -6.35
C SER A 15 13.90 9.06 -5.41
N ARG A 16 15.08 8.46 -5.57
CA ARG A 16 16.34 9.06 -5.12
C ARG A 16 17.33 8.99 -6.27
N GLY A 17 17.24 10.01 -7.13
CA GLY A 17 18.42 10.49 -7.88
C GLY A 17 19.50 10.89 -6.87
N GLY A 18 20.75 10.61 -7.25
CA GLY A 18 21.89 10.61 -6.35
C GLY A 18 22.30 11.99 -5.83
N ALA A 19 22.95 11.96 -4.68
CA ALA A 19 23.99 12.89 -4.28
C ALA A 19 25.00 12.11 -3.44
N ARG A 20 26.22 12.08 -3.97
CA ARG A 20 27.43 11.42 -3.47
C ARG A 20 28.10 12.32 -2.42
N GLU A 21 28.83 11.71 -1.48
CA GLU A 21 29.97 12.26 -0.70
C GLU A 21 29.62 13.35 0.36
N MET A 22 30.20 13.46 1.58
CA MET A 22 31.30 12.85 2.32
C MET A 22 31.22 13.35 3.82
N PRO A 23 32.15 13.04 4.76
CA PRO A 23 31.86 12.72 6.17
C PRO A 23 32.34 13.80 7.18
N GLY A 24 32.05 13.56 8.47
CA GLY A 24 32.86 14.09 9.57
C GLY A 24 32.18 15.12 10.47
N GLU A 25 32.34 14.88 11.78
CA GLU A 25 32.28 15.85 12.88
C GLU A 25 30.93 16.22 13.55
N SER A 26 30.83 15.79 14.81
CA SER A 26 30.44 16.58 15.97
C SER A 26 29.01 17.13 16.13
N ARG A 27 28.31 16.46 17.06
CA ARG A 27 27.26 16.92 18.00
C ARG A 27 25.85 17.16 17.44
N PRO A 28 24.83 16.62 18.13
CA PRO A 28 23.56 17.30 18.22
C PRO A 28 23.10 17.40 19.68
N CYS A 29 23.02 18.61 20.19
CA CYS A 29 21.96 19.06 21.09
C CYS A 29 21.99 20.59 21.06
N PRO A 30 20.98 21.20 20.44
CA PRO A 30 20.13 22.06 21.24
C PRO A 30 18.66 21.76 20.99
N LEU A 31 17.94 21.59 22.10
CA LEU A 31 16.57 22.07 22.25
C LEU A 31 15.50 21.31 21.44
N GLY A 32 15.02 20.22 22.04
CA GLY A 32 13.75 19.62 21.64
C GLY A 32 12.59 20.60 21.82
N PRO A 33 11.62 20.66 20.89
CA PRO A 33 10.43 21.49 21.05
C PRO A 33 9.55 20.95 22.19
N PRO A 34 8.88 21.83 22.95
CA PRO A 34 8.13 21.44 24.13
C PRO A 34 6.93 20.56 23.78
N ALA A 35 6.69 19.59 24.65
CA ALA A 35 5.51 18.73 24.68
C ALA A 35 4.23 19.56 24.66
N ARG A 36 3.73 19.88 23.46
CA ARG A 36 2.38 20.36 23.28
C ARG A 36 1.50 19.15 23.01
N ARG A 37 0.82 18.71 24.08
CA ARG A 37 -0.44 17.96 24.00
C ARG A 37 -1.27 18.58 22.87
N ARG A 38 -1.35 17.89 21.72
CA ARG A 38 -2.32 18.22 20.69
C ARG A 38 -3.28 17.05 20.63
N ALA A 39 -4.45 17.35 21.21
CA ALA A 39 -5.76 16.78 20.95
C ALA A 39 -5.79 15.76 19.81
N ARG A 40 -6.52 14.67 20.05
CA ARG A 40 -7.12 13.83 19.01
C ARG A 40 -7.92 14.73 18.07
N ARG A 41 -7.24 15.37 17.12
CA ARG A 41 -7.86 16.02 15.99
C ARG A 41 -8.36 14.86 15.16
N PHE A 42 -9.66 14.61 15.25
CA PHE A 42 -10.41 14.03 14.14
C PHE A 42 -9.92 14.76 12.90
N ARG A 43 -9.00 14.12 12.18
CA ARG A 43 -8.36 14.69 11.01
C ARG A 43 -9.45 14.65 9.96
N SER A 44 -10.21 15.74 9.89
CA SER A 44 -11.22 15.95 8.86
C SER A 44 -10.57 15.62 7.52
N PRO A 45 -11.16 14.72 6.71
CA PRO A 45 -10.52 14.16 5.54
C PRO A 45 -10.56 15.17 4.40
N ARG A 46 -9.68 16.18 4.43
CA ARG A 46 -9.42 17.01 3.27
C ARG A 46 -7.94 16.88 2.89
N ALA A 47 -7.76 16.41 1.66
CA ALA A 47 -6.51 16.37 0.90
C ALA A 47 -5.41 15.39 1.40
N GLY A 48 -5.75 14.12 1.56
CA GLY A 48 -4.79 13.05 1.33
C GLY A 48 -5.07 12.49 -0.06
N HIS A 49 -4.06 12.41 -0.93
CA HIS A 49 -4.09 11.79 -2.26
C HIS A 49 -5.20 10.72 -2.32
N GLY A 50 -6.34 11.05 -2.94
CA GLY A 50 -7.57 10.30 -2.77
C GLY A 50 -7.32 8.85 -3.13
N ARG A 51 -7.28 7.96 -2.14
CA ARG A 51 -7.25 6.53 -2.40
C ARG A 51 -8.51 6.25 -3.19
N ARG A 52 -8.37 6.04 -4.50
CA ARG A 52 -9.49 5.72 -5.37
C ARG A 52 -10.07 4.41 -4.86
N CYS A 53 -11.26 4.48 -4.26
CA CYS A 53 -12.00 3.32 -3.84
C CYS A 53 -12.56 2.63 -5.09
N PHE A 54 -12.46 1.30 -5.15
CA PHE A 54 -13.18 0.52 -6.14
C PHE A 54 -14.68 0.54 -5.80
N SER A 55 -15.53 0.55 -6.82
CA SER A 55 -16.98 0.42 -6.62
C SER A 55 -17.33 -0.99 -6.12
N ALA A 56 -18.52 -1.15 -5.53
CA ALA A 56 -18.98 -2.46 -5.07
C ALA A 56 -19.02 -3.49 -6.21
N ALA A 57 -19.49 -3.10 -7.40
CA ALA A 57 -19.51 -3.96 -8.58
C ALA A 57 -18.10 -4.38 -9.01
N GLN A 58 -17.13 -3.46 -8.99
CA GLN A 58 -15.72 -3.78 -9.31
C GLN A 58 -15.13 -4.78 -8.31
N LEU A 59 -15.43 -4.62 -7.01
CA LEU A 59 -14.97 -5.53 -5.98
C LEU A 59 -15.59 -6.92 -6.13
N GLN A 60 -16.89 -7.00 -6.41
CA GLN A 60 -17.59 -8.27 -6.60
C GLN A 60 -17.00 -9.08 -7.75
N GLU A 61 -16.69 -8.41 -8.87
CA GLU A 61 -16.09 -9.07 -10.03
C GLU A 61 -14.67 -9.58 -9.72
N LEU A 62 -13.84 -8.73 -9.11
CA LEU A 62 -12.48 -9.12 -8.67
C LEU A 62 -12.50 -10.29 -7.69
N GLU A 63 -13.48 -10.30 -6.77
CA GLU A 63 -13.65 -11.35 -5.77
C GLU A 63 -14.22 -12.64 -6.37
N ARG A 64 -15.06 -12.56 -7.40
CA ARG A 64 -15.47 -13.71 -8.20
C ARG A 64 -14.27 -14.38 -8.85
N SER A 65 -13.48 -13.63 -9.62
CA SER A 65 -12.28 -14.19 -10.26
C SER A 65 -11.25 -14.71 -9.25
N PHE A 66 -11.12 -14.08 -8.07
CA PHE A 66 -10.20 -14.55 -7.03
C PHE A 66 -10.60 -15.90 -6.42
N ARG A 67 -11.92 -16.18 -6.32
CA ARG A 67 -12.43 -17.47 -5.83
C ARG A 67 -12.09 -18.61 -6.81
N GLU A 68 -12.13 -18.33 -8.10
CA GLU A 68 -11.76 -19.28 -9.15
C GLU A 68 -10.25 -19.46 -9.22
N GLN A 69 -9.49 -18.35 -9.26
CA GLN A 69 -8.04 -18.39 -9.39
C GLN A 69 -7.36 -17.36 -8.47
N ARG A 70 -6.66 -17.84 -7.44
CA ARG A 70 -5.95 -17.00 -6.45
C ARG A 70 -4.81 -16.17 -7.07
N TYR A 71 -4.34 -16.56 -8.25
CA TYR A 71 -3.25 -15.94 -9.01
C TYR A 71 -3.69 -15.78 -10.46
N ILE A 72 -3.73 -14.55 -10.97
CA ILE A 72 -4.11 -14.28 -12.36
C ILE A 72 -2.87 -14.10 -13.25
N GLY A 73 -2.96 -14.63 -14.47
CA GLY A 73 -1.93 -14.46 -15.50
C GLY A 73 -2.03 -13.13 -16.25
N ALA A 74 -1.13 -12.90 -17.21
CA ALA A 74 -1.07 -11.65 -17.98
C ALA A 74 -2.31 -11.42 -18.88
N GLY A 75 -2.89 -12.49 -19.44
CA GLY A 75 -4.11 -12.42 -20.25
C GLY A 75 -5.33 -12.03 -19.42
N GLU A 76 -5.55 -12.73 -18.31
CA GLU A 76 -6.69 -12.47 -17.44
C GLU A 76 -6.61 -11.09 -16.76
N LYS A 77 -5.40 -10.66 -16.39
CA LYS A 77 -5.15 -9.30 -15.91
C LYS A 77 -5.57 -8.23 -16.93
N ARG A 78 -5.30 -8.46 -18.23
CA ARG A 78 -5.72 -7.54 -19.31
C ARG A 78 -7.25 -7.53 -19.47
N ARG A 79 -7.88 -8.70 -19.44
CA ARG A 79 -9.34 -8.84 -19.53
C ARG A 79 -10.05 -8.10 -18.39
N LEU A 80 -9.66 -8.35 -17.14
CA LEU A 80 -10.27 -7.71 -15.97
C LEU A 80 -10.06 -6.20 -15.94
N ALA A 81 -8.89 -5.73 -16.37
CA ALA A 81 -8.60 -4.31 -16.53
C ALA A 81 -9.57 -3.63 -17.51
N ALA A 82 -9.80 -4.26 -18.67
CA ALA A 82 -10.73 -3.74 -19.67
C ALA A 82 -12.18 -3.75 -19.18
N VAL A 83 -12.65 -4.87 -18.62
CA VAL A 83 -14.04 -5.02 -18.15
C VAL A 83 -14.36 -4.05 -17.01
N LEU A 84 -13.43 -3.86 -16.07
CA LEU A 84 -13.64 -3.04 -14.87
C LEU A 84 -13.23 -1.58 -15.04
N ASN A 85 -12.74 -1.18 -16.21
CA ASN A 85 -12.17 0.14 -16.47
C ASN A 85 -11.08 0.50 -15.44
N LEU A 86 -10.20 -0.47 -15.16
CA LEU A 86 -9.07 -0.34 -14.24
C LEU A 86 -7.76 -0.53 -14.99
N SER A 87 -6.66 -0.03 -14.44
CA SER A 87 -5.33 -0.35 -14.98
C SER A 87 -4.89 -1.76 -14.57
N GLN A 88 -4.08 -2.40 -15.42
CA GLN A 88 -3.47 -3.70 -15.12
C GLN A 88 -2.68 -3.68 -13.79
N SER A 89 -2.08 -2.53 -13.44
CA SER A 89 -1.36 -2.34 -12.17
C SER A 89 -2.30 -2.34 -10.96
N GLN A 90 -3.46 -1.69 -11.07
CA GLN A 90 -4.48 -1.70 -10.01
C GLN A 90 -5.01 -3.11 -9.77
N VAL A 91 -5.30 -3.86 -10.84
CA VAL A 91 -5.73 -5.27 -10.73
C VAL A 91 -4.62 -6.11 -10.07
N LYS A 92 -3.36 -5.96 -10.50
CA LYS A 92 -2.21 -6.64 -9.88
C LYS A 92 -2.09 -6.34 -8.38
N THR A 93 -2.22 -5.07 -7.99
CA THR A 93 -2.13 -4.63 -6.59
C THR A 93 -3.31 -5.16 -5.77
N TRP A 94 -4.52 -5.15 -6.32
CA TRP A 94 -5.68 -5.72 -5.65
C TRP A 94 -5.50 -7.22 -5.37
N PHE A 95 -5.03 -8.00 -6.36
CA PHE A 95 -4.77 -9.44 -6.18
C PHE A 95 -3.64 -9.74 -5.17
N GLN A 96 -2.62 -8.88 -5.11
CA GLN A 96 -1.59 -8.97 -4.06
C GLN A 96 -2.21 -8.74 -2.67
N ASN A 97 -2.97 -7.65 -2.51
CA ASN A 97 -3.63 -7.32 -1.25
C ASN A 97 -4.63 -8.39 -0.81
N ARG A 98 -5.40 -8.95 -1.75
CA ARG A 98 -6.39 -9.98 -1.47
C ARG A 98 -5.75 -11.26 -0.94
N ARG A 99 -4.63 -11.71 -1.54
CA ARG A 99 -3.85 -12.87 -1.05
C ARG A 99 -3.29 -12.64 0.35
N MET A 100 -2.76 -11.44 0.63
CA MET A 100 -2.27 -11.11 1.98
C MET A 100 -3.38 -11.20 3.01
N LYS A 101 -4.56 -10.64 2.71
CA LYS A 101 -5.74 -10.74 3.59
C LYS A 101 -6.15 -12.20 3.82
N PHE A 102 -6.19 -13.00 2.76
CA PHE A 102 -6.52 -14.42 2.85
C PHE A 102 -5.54 -15.16 3.75
N LYS A 103 -4.23 -14.98 3.56
CA LYS A 103 -3.19 -15.58 4.41
C LYS A 103 -3.36 -15.20 5.87
N ARG A 104 -3.63 -13.93 6.17
CA ARG A 104 -3.85 -13.47 7.55
C ARG A 104 -5.07 -14.12 8.18
N GLN A 105 -6.17 -14.22 7.44
CA GLN A 105 -7.39 -14.90 7.92
C GLN A 105 -7.16 -16.39 8.21
N THR A 106 -6.32 -17.06 7.42
CA THR A 106 -5.98 -18.47 7.68
C THR A 106 -5.04 -18.65 8.89
N GLN A 107 -4.18 -17.68 9.18
CA GLN A 107 -3.23 -17.74 10.31
C GLN A 107 -3.85 -17.29 11.63
N ASP A 108 -4.75 -16.32 11.61
CA ASP A 108 -5.46 -15.79 12.78
C ASP A 108 -6.56 -16.75 13.29
N ALA A 109 -6.98 -17.69 12.43
CA ALA A 109 -7.94 -18.75 12.78
C ALA A 109 -7.29 -19.99 13.42
N ARG A 110 -6.00 -19.94 13.76
CA ARG A 110 -5.24 -21.01 14.42
C ARG A 110 -4.65 -20.52 15.73
#